data_AF-A0A3R9P4I8-F1
#
_entry.id   AF-A0A3R9P4I8-F1
#
_cell.length_a   1.000
_cell.length_b   1.000
_cell.length_c   1.000
_cell.angle_alpha   90.00
_cell.angle_beta   90.00
_cell.angle_gamma   90.00
#
_symmetry.space_group_name_H-M   'P 1'
#
loop_
_entity.id
_entity.type
_entity.pdbx_description
1 polymer ?
#
loop_
_entity_poly.entity_id
_entity_poly.type
_entity_poly.pdbx_seq_one_letter_code
_entity_poly.pdbx_strand_id
1 'polypeptide(L)'
;MDETEIRELQTGNLEIREDDEGSKTLKGYAVKWEMKSEVLGFFREFREQFKKGAFADSLSKDDQRFLWSHDVSRVLGRTKNSTLRLYEDDIGLRFEIDLPDTSLGRDTHESVKRGDVDGVSFGFRAEKQEIDESDDDNIVRTITGAKLLEVSAVAFPAYPDSEVSARGYDPMKNREKEKEAEEKRKRLLLKTYL
;
A
#
# COMPACT_ATOMS: atom_id res chain seq x y z
N MET A 1 1.46 8.49 13.79
CA MET A 1 2.33 7.42 13.25
C MET A 1 3.02 8.01 12.04
N ASP A 2 4.36 7.97 11.98
CA ASP A 2 5.14 8.56 10.86
C ASP A 2 5.98 7.48 10.11
N GLU A 3 5.67 6.21 10.38
CA GLU A 3 6.37 5.07 9.79
C GLU A 3 5.78 4.75 8.42
N THR A 4 6.67 4.47 7.46
CA THR A 4 6.29 4.01 6.12
C THR A 4 6.01 2.52 6.15
N GLU A 5 4.85 2.14 5.62
CA GLU A 5 4.39 0.77 5.47
C GLU A 5 4.40 0.40 3.98
N ILE A 6 4.96 -0.76 3.64
CA ILE A 6 4.92 -1.32 2.29
C ILE A 6 3.94 -2.48 2.28
N ARG A 7 3.10 -2.54 1.25
CA ARG A 7 2.14 -3.63 1.05
C ARG A 7 2.14 -4.09 -0.38
N GLU A 8 2.11 -5.40 -0.49
CA GLU A 8 1.94 -6.12 -1.74
C GLU A 8 0.58 -6.82 -1.61
N LEU A 9 -0.40 -6.34 -2.38
CA LEU A 9 -1.70 -6.98 -2.44
C LEU A 9 -1.80 -7.67 -3.80
N GLN A 10 -2.32 -8.90 -3.82
CA GLN A 10 -2.71 -9.54 -5.07
C GLN A 10 -3.99 -8.86 -5.59
N THR A 11 -3.84 -7.67 -6.16
CA THR A 11 -4.94 -6.86 -6.68
C THR A 11 -5.35 -7.22 -8.10
N GLY A 12 -4.69 -8.20 -8.72
CA GLY A 12 -5.04 -8.76 -10.01
C GLY A 12 -4.25 -8.16 -11.17
N ASN A 13 -4.50 -8.72 -12.36
CA ASN A 13 -3.65 -8.62 -13.55
C ASN A 13 -3.29 -7.18 -13.95
N LEU A 14 -2.00 -6.96 -14.19
CA LEU A 14 -1.50 -5.79 -14.92
C LEU A 14 -2.02 -5.82 -16.37
N GLU A 15 -2.60 -4.71 -16.81
CA GLU A 15 -2.98 -4.50 -18.21
C GLU A 15 -1.91 -3.67 -18.91
N ILE A 16 -1.34 -4.19 -19.98
CA ILE A 16 -0.38 -3.46 -20.81
C ILE A 16 -0.94 -3.19 -22.19
N ARG A 17 -0.72 -1.98 -22.71
CA ARG A 17 -1.15 -1.55 -24.04
C ARG A 17 -0.03 -0.81 -24.75
N GLU A 18 -0.01 -0.98 -26.06
CA GLU A 18 0.88 -0.29 -27.00
C GLU A 18 -0.02 0.27 -28.11
N ASP A 19 0.10 1.57 -28.41
CA ASP A 19 -0.66 2.21 -29.49
C ASP A 19 0.13 2.29 -30.80
N ASP A 20 -0.53 2.72 -31.87
CA ASP A 20 0.07 2.82 -33.22
C ASP A 20 1.22 3.85 -33.29
N GLU A 21 1.32 4.76 -32.31
CA GLU A 21 2.38 5.77 -32.18
C GLU A 21 3.57 5.26 -31.33
N GLY A 22 3.48 4.04 -30.79
CA GLY A 22 4.52 3.42 -29.96
C GLY A 22 4.47 3.83 -28.49
N SER A 23 3.41 4.51 -28.06
CA SER A 23 3.19 4.82 -26.64
C SER A 23 2.82 3.56 -25.87
N LYS A 24 3.48 3.35 -24.74
CA LYS A 24 3.34 2.15 -23.91
C LYS A 24 2.69 2.54 -22.60
N THR A 25 1.51 1.99 -22.33
CA THR A 25 0.74 2.29 -21.12
C THR A 25 0.56 1.03 -20.29
N LEU A 26 0.78 1.17 -18.98
CA LEU A 26 0.52 0.13 -17.98
C LEU A 26 -0.61 0.59 -17.06
N LYS A 27 -1.59 -0.29 -16.80
CA LYS A 27 -2.77 -0.01 -15.96
C LYS A 27 -3.03 -1.15 -15.00
N GLY A 28 -3.64 -0.85 -13.87
CA GLY A 28 -4.04 -1.85 -12.88
C GLY A 28 -4.62 -1.23 -11.62
N TYR A 29 -4.87 -2.06 -10.62
CA TYR A 29 -5.27 -1.61 -9.28
C TYR A 29 -4.11 -1.81 -8.32
N ALA A 30 -3.74 -0.77 -7.58
CA ALA A 30 -2.76 -0.88 -6.50
C ALA A 30 -3.41 -1.40 -5.21
N VAL A 31 -4.69 -1.06 -4.98
CA VAL A 31 -5.48 -1.48 -3.82
C VAL A 31 -6.89 -1.80 -4.30
N LYS A 32 -7.53 -2.83 -3.71
CA LYS A 32 -8.96 -3.10 -3.84
C LYS A 32 -9.66 -2.84 -2.51
N TRP A 33 -10.82 -2.20 -2.54
CA TRP A 33 -11.54 -1.83 -1.32
C TRP A 33 -12.11 -3.04 -0.60
N GLU A 34 -12.09 -3.01 0.73
CA GLU A 34 -12.64 -4.04 1.62
C GLU A 34 -12.06 -5.46 1.38
N MET A 35 -11.00 -5.57 0.59
CA MET A 35 -10.28 -6.82 0.35
C MET A 35 -9.30 -7.02 1.49
N LYS A 36 -9.56 -8.04 2.32
CA LYS A 36 -8.64 -8.43 3.39
C LYS A 36 -7.34 -8.95 2.79
N SER A 37 -6.22 -8.53 3.36
CA SER A 37 -4.90 -9.07 3.08
C SER A 37 -4.80 -10.53 3.53
N GLU A 38 -3.67 -11.15 3.17
CA GLU A 38 -3.15 -12.30 3.90
C GLU A 38 -2.92 -11.96 5.38
N VAL A 39 -2.71 -12.97 6.20
CA VAL A 39 -2.38 -12.77 7.63
C VAL A 39 -1.04 -12.04 7.74
N LEU A 40 -1.04 -10.94 8.49
CA LEU A 40 0.10 -10.08 8.79
C LEU A 40 0.37 -10.07 10.30
N GLY A 41 1.49 -9.49 10.69
CA GLY A 41 1.87 -9.28 12.09
C GLY A 41 2.63 -10.47 12.66
N PHE A 42 3.69 -10.17 13.42
CA PHE A 42 4.50 -11.19 14.10
C PHE A 42 4.16 -11.26 15.59
N PHE A 43 3.81 -10.12 16.17
CA PHE A 43 3.43 -10.03 17.57
C PHE A 43 2.01 -10.54 17.79
N ARG A 44 1.10 -10.13 16.91
CA ARG A 44 -0.28 -10.61 16.89
C ARG A 44 -0.77 -10.65 15.45
N GLU A 45 -1.34 -11.78 15.06
CA GLU A 45 -1.85 -11.99 13.72
C GLU A 45 -3.06 -11.11 13.46
N PHE A 46 -3.11 -10.46 12.29
CA PHE A 46 -4.23 -9.65 11.85
C PHE A 46 -4.33 -9.65 10.33
N ARG A 47 -5.50 -9.27 9.82
CA ARG A 47 -5.69 -8.94 8.41
C ARG A 47 -5.91 -7.45 8.23
N GLU A 48 -5.43 -6.91 7.13
CA GLU A 48 -5.57 -5.49 6.79
C GLU A 48 -6.52 -5.32 5.61
N GLN A 49 -7.32 -4.25 5.65
CA GLN A 49 -8.13 -3.84 4.51
C GLN A 49 -8.15 -2.31 4.40
N PHE A 50 -8.50 -1.82 3.21
CA PHE A 50 -8.60 -0.39 2.92
C PHE A 50 -10.04 -0.02 2.61
N LYS A 51 -10.52 1.02 3.26
CA LYS A 51 -11.84 1.59 2.98
C LYS A 51 -11.78 2.47 1.74
N LYS A 52 -12.86 2.48 0.95
CA LYS A 52 -13.02 3.46 -0.14
C LYS A 52 -12.87 4.89 0.41
N GLY A 53 -12.12 5.74 -0.26
CA GLY A 53 -11.80 7.08 0.23
C GLY A 53 -10.52 7.17 1.06
N ALA A 54 -9.84 6.05 1.36
CA ALA A 54 -8.67 6.06 2.23
C ALA A 54 -7.51 6.90 1.68
N PHE A 55 -7.35 7.03 0.36
CA PHE A 55 -6.26 7.80 -0.26
C PHE A 55 -6.71 9.14 -0.85
N ALA A 56 -8.01 9.47 -0.81
CA ALA A 56 -8.58 10.67 -1.44
C ALA A 56 -7.82 11.97 -1.06
N ASP A 57 -7.48 12.12 0.23
CA ASP A 57 -6.70 13.27 0.71
C ASP A 57 -5.30 13.31 0.09
N SER A 58 -4.59 12.17 0.06
CA SER A 58 -3.22 12.08 -0.46
C SER A 58 -3.14 12.29 -1.97
N LEU A 59 -4.08 11.73 -2.73
CA LEU A 59 -4.14 11.91 -4.18
C LEU A 59 -4.32 13.38 -4.59
N SER A 60 -4.96 14.19 -3.74
CA SER A 60 -5.17 15.62 -4.01
C SER A 60 -3.99 16.53 -3.64
N LYS A 61 -3.10 16.09 -2.74
CA LYS A 61 -2.09 16.97 -2.10
C LYS A 61 -0.65 16.56 -2.41
N ASP A 62 -0.39 15.28 -2.62
CA ASP A 62 0.96 14.75 -2.70
C ASP A 62 1.40 14.44 -4.15
N ASP A 63 2.71 14.29 -4.34
CA ASP A 63 3.33 13.87 -5.59
C ASP A 63 3.81 12.42 -5.47
N GLN A 64 3.01 11.49 -5.98
CA GLN A 64 3.31 10.06 -5.97
C GLN A 64 4.16 9.68 -7.18
N ARG A 65 4.97 8.65 -6.99
CA ARG A 65 5.82 8.05 -8.02
C ARG A 65 5.33 6.65 -8.33
N PHE A 66 5.54 6.24 -9.56
CA PHE A 66 5.53 4.84 -9.93
C PHE A 66 6.98 4.37 -10.07
N LEU A 67 7.36 3.34 -9.33
CA LEU A 67 8.73 2.84 -9.27
C LEU A 67 8.82 1.41 -9.81
N TRP A 68 10.06 0.97 -10.00
CA TRP A 68 10.38 -0.44 -10.18
C TRP A 68 10.90 -1.01 -8.86
N SER A 69 10.19 -2.01 -8.30
CA SER A 69 10.61 -2.73 -7.09
C SER A 69 10.94 -1.83 -5.89
N HIS A 70 10.13 -0.79 -5.64
CA HIS A 70 10.33 0.21 -4.58
C HIS A 70 11.66 0.99 -4.62
N ASP A 71 12.44 0.84 -5.70
CA ASP A 71 13.73 1.49 -5.84
C ASP A 71 13.51 2.95 -6.26
N VAL A 72 13.76 3.88 -5.32
CA VAL A 72 13.62 5.32 -5.55
C VAL A 72 14.59 5.87 -6.61
N SER A 73 15.61 5.10 -7.00
CA SER A 73 16.49 5.44 -8.14
C SER A 73 15.91 5.00 -9.50
N ARG A 74 14.85 4.18 -9.52
CA ARG A 74 14.22 3.61 -10.71
C ARG A 74 12.79 4.12 -10.88
N VAL A 75 12.66 5.41 -11.16
CA VAL A 75 11.36 6.07 -11.36
C VAL A 75 10.87 5.84 -12.80
N LEU A 76 9.64 5.33 -12.92
CA LEU A 76 8.95 5.16 -14.21
C LEU A 76 8.03 6.35 -14.52
N GLY A 77 7.40 6.95 -13.51
CA GLY A 77 6.48 8.06 -13.72
C GLY A 77 6.07 8.73 -12.42
N ARG A 78 5.33 9.84 -12.52
CA ARG A 78 4.85 10.59 -11.35
C ARG A 78 3.60 11.40 -11.65
N THR A 79 2.85 11.75 -10.61
CA THR A 79 1.57 12.47 -10.78
C THR A 79 1.76 13.93 -11.19
N LYS A 80 2.81 14.62 -10.70
CA LYS A 80 3.02 16.06 -10.97
C LYS A 80 3.19 16.43 -12.45
N ASN A 81 3.69 15.53 -13.29
CA ASN A 81 3.84 15.75 -14.74
C ASN A 81 2.90 14.87 -15.58
N SER A 82 1.86 14.32 -14.94
CA SER A 82 0.79 13.55 -15.58
C SER A 82 1.20 12.24 -16.25
N THR A 83 2.47 11.79 -16.12
CA THR A 83 2.89 10.48 -16.65
C THR A 83 2.37 9.32 -15.82
N LEU A 84 2.00 9.57 -14.55
CA LEU A 84 1.22 8.68 -13.71
C LEU A 84 -0.13 9.34 -13.38
N ARG A 85 -1.20 8.57 -13.54
CA ARG A 85 -2.56 8.93 -13.20
C ARG A 85 -3.04 7.95 -12.14
N LEU A 86 -3.49 8.48 -11.00
CA LEU A 86 -4.02 7.71 -9.88
C LEU A 86 -5.43 8.21 -9.60
N TYR A 87 -6.37 7.30 -9.41
CA TYR A 87 -7.75 7.64 -9.06
C TYR A 87 -8.41 6.51 -8.28
N GLU A 88 -9.33 6.89 -7.40
CA GLU A 88 -10.20 5.94 -6.72
C GLU A 88 -11.49 5.75 -7.52
N ASP A 89 -11.89 4.50 -7.73
CA ASP A 89 -13.20 4.14 -8.27
C ASP A 89 -13.97 3.22 -7.30
N ASP A 90 -15.05 2.59 -7.75
CA ASP A 90 -15.84 1.68 -6.92
C ASP A 90 -15.12 0.36 -6.59
N ILE A 91 -14.07 0.00 -7.33
CA ILE A 91 -13.31 -1.23 -7.16
C ILE A 91 -12.10 -0.99 -6.25
N GLY A 92 -11.36 0.09 -6.48
CA GLY A 92 -10.06 0.26 -5.85
C GLY A 92 -9.33 1.55 -6.17
N LEU A 93 -8.08 1.61 -5.71
CA LEU A 93 -7.10 2.61 -6.15
C LEU A 93 -6.54 2.14 -7.49
N ARG A 94 -6.99 2.77 -8.56
CA ARG A 94 -6.52 2.50 -9.92
C ARG A 94 -5.34 3.37 -10.26
N PHE A 95 -4.40 2.79 -11.00
CA PHE A 95 -3.30 3.51 -11.61
C PHE A 95 -3.27 3.30 -13.12
N GLU A 96 -2.70 4.30 -13.78
CA GLU A 96 -2.38 4.27 -15.19
C GLU A 96 -1.10 5.08 -15.41
N ILE A 97 -0.11 4.50 -16.08
CA ILE A 97 1.19 5.12 -16.31
C ILE A 97 1.61 5.02 -17.77
N ASP A 98 2.14 6.11 -18.30
CA ASP A 98 2.86 6.14 -19.57
C ASP A 98 4.32 5.78 -19.31
N LEU A 99 4.74 4.61 -19.81
CA LEU A 99 6.11 4.14 -19.62
C LEU A 99 7.07 5.03 -20.42
N PRO A 100 8.16 5.50 -19.79
CA PRO A 100 9.10 6.39 -20.46
C PRO A 100 9.90 5.60 -21.50
N ASP A 101 10.26 6.23 -22.63
CA ASP A 101 11.11 5.63 -23.66
C ASP A 101 12.61 5.59 -23.26
N THR A 102 12.86 5.03 -22.08
CA THR A 102 14.17 4.74 -21.51
C THR A 102 14.40 3.24 -21.53
N SER A 103 15.63 2.79 -21.27
CA SER A 103 15.88 1.34 -21.11
C SER A 103 14.99 0.75 -20.02
N LEU A 104 14.89 1.41 -18.86
CA LEU A 104 14.03 0.95 -17.77
C LEU A 104 12.56 0.82 -18.19
N GLY A 105 11.99 1.83 -18.85
CA GLY A 105 10.58 1.78 -19.27
C GLY A 105 10.29 0.72 -20.34
N ARG A 106 11.22 0.53 -21.30
CA ARG A 106 11.12 -0.56 -22.29
C ARG A 106 11.27 -1.93 -21.65
N ASP A 107 12.23 -2.09 -20.73
CA ASP A 107 12.45 -3.35 -20.00
C ASP A 107 11.25 -3.69 -19.11
N THR A 108 10.65 -2.69 -18.44
CA THR A 108 9.39 -2.84 -17.70
C THR A 108 8.27 -3.32 -18.61
N HIS A 109 8.10 -2.69 -19.79
CA HIS A 109 7.07 -3.12 -20.74
C HIS A 109 7.25 -4.58 -21.16
N GLU A 110 8.45 -4.96 -21.59
CA GLU A 110 8.72 -6.33 -22.04
C GLU A 110 8.56 -7.35 -20.91
N SER A 111 9.03 -7.03 -19.70
CA SER A 111 8.91 -7.92 -18.53
C SER A 111 7.45 -8.16 -18.16
N VAL A 112 6.62 -7.12 -18.18
CA VAL A 112 5.19 -7.26 -17.91
C VAL A 112 4.47 -7.98 -19.04
N LYS A 113 4.75 -7.62 -20.30
CA LYS A 113 4.14 -8.25 -21.49
C LYS A 113 4.44 -9.75 -21.57
N ARG A 114 5.64 -10.16 -21.17
CA ARG A 114 6.05 -11.57 -21.12
C ARG A 114 5.51 -12.33 -19.90
N GLY A 115 4.98 -11.61 -18.90
CA GLY A 115 4.54 -12.18 -17.63
C GLY A 115 5.69 -12.49 -16.65
N ASP A 116 6.88 -11.95 -16.89
CA ASP A 116 8.01 -12.06 -15.94
C ASP A 116 7.75 -11.18 -14.68
N VAL A 117 6.92 -10.14 -14.83
CA VAL A 117 6.46 -9.25 -13.75
C VAL A 117 4.95 -9.01 -13.88
N ASP A 118 4.19 -9.44 -12.88
CA ASP A 118 2.73 -9.31 -12.85
C ASP A 118 2.18 -8.69 -11.54
N GLY A 119 3.07 -8.41 -10.58
CA GLY A 119 2.73 -7.90 -9.27
C GLY A 119 2.71 -6.36 -9.19
N VAL A 120 1.85 -5.87 -8.30
CA VAL A 120 1.79 -4.45 -7.90
C VAL A 120 1.95 -4.34 -6.40
N SER A 121 2.75 -3.36 -6.00
CA SER A 121 2.96 -3.00 -4.61
C SER A 121 2.76 -1.52 -4.39
N PHE A 122 2.59 -1.10 -3.14
CA PHE A 122 2.47 0.31 -2.79
C PHE A 122 3.03 0.59 -1.40
N GLY A 123 3.66 1.75 -1.28
CA GLY A 123 4.15 2.32 -0.04
C GLY A 123 3.19 3.39 0.46
N PHE A 124 2.80 3.32 1.72
CA PHE A 124 1.89 4.28 2.33
C PHE A 124 2.24 4.57 3.80
N ARG A 125 1.59 5.58 4.39
CA ARG A 125 1.58 5.80 5.83
C ARG A 125 0.13 5.84 6.32
N ALA A 126 -0.20 5.06 7.34
CA ALA A 126 -1.52 5.09 7.95
C ALA A 126 -1.71 6.41 8.73
N GLU A 127 -2.74 7.17 8.37
CA GLU A 127 -3.13 8.41 9.06
C GLU A 127 -4.35 8.21 9.95
N LYS A 128 -5.31 7.40 9.49
CA LYS A 128 -6.53 7.02 10.21
C LYS A 128 -6.79 5.53 10.03
N GLN A 129 -7.11 4.86 11.13
CA GLN A 129 -7.37 3.43 11.15
C GLN A 129 -8.35 3.06 12.25
N GLU A 130 -9.06 1.96 12.00
CA GLU A 130 -9.92 1.28 12.96
C GLU A 130 -9.40 -0.14 13.13
N ILE A 131 -9.43 -0.66 14.35
CA ILE A 131 -8.99 -2.02 14.64
C ILE A 131 -10.16 -2.73 15.32
N ASP A 132 -10.65 -3.79 14.69
CA ASP A 132 -11.64 -4.70 15.24
C ASP A 132 -10.92 -5.88 15.91
N GLU A 133 -10.98 -5.91 17.24
CA GLU A 133 -10.44 -6.97 18.12
C GLU A 133 -11.59 -7.71 18.83
N SER A 134 -12.80 -7.74 18.25
CA SER A 134 -13.93 -8.47 18.84
C SER A 134 -13.76 -9.99 18.80
N ASP A 135 -12.96 -10.48 17.84
CA ASP A 135 -12.51 -11.86 17.72
C ASP A 135 -10.97 -11.89 17.79
N ASP A 136 -10.44 -12.51 18.84
CA ASP A 136 -9.01 -12.53 19.11
C ASP A 136 -8.20 -13.27 18.04
N ASP A 137 -8.83 -14.20 17.32
CA ASP A 137 -8.24 -15.02 16.24
C ASP A 137 -8.46 -14.39 14.85
N ASN A 138 -9.28 -13.33 14.74
CA ASN A 138 -9.64 -12.70 13.46
C ASN A 138 -9.59 -11.17 13.52
N ILE A 139 -8.48 -10.63 14.02
CA ILE A 139 -8.30 -9.18 14.11
C ILE A 139 -8.28 -8.55 12.72
N VAL A 140 -9.05 -7.49 12.55
CA VAL A 140 -9.09 -6.73 11.28
C VAL A 140 -8.67 -5.29 11.52
N ARG A 141 -7.58 -4.88 10.85
CA ARG A 141 -7.16 -3.48 10.74
C ARG A 141 -7.77 -2.87 9.49
N THR A 142 -8.62 -1.87 9.65
CA THR A 142 -9.21 -1.11 8.54
C THR A 142 -8.55 0.25 8.42
N ILE A 143 -7.86 0.49 7.30
CA ILE A 143 -7.28 1.80 6.99
C ILE A 143 -8.39 2.68 6.39
N THR A 144 -8.69 3.79 7.07
CA THR A 144 -9.72 4.76 6.67
C THR A 144 -9.13 6.08 6.17
N GLY A 145 -7.83 6.27 6.33
CA GLY A 145 -7.07 7.40 5.81
C GLY A 145 -5.58 7.06 5.74
N ALA A 146 -4.97 7.29 4.59
CA ALA A 146 -3.58 6.96 4.33
C ALA A 146 -2.93 7.97 3.38
N LYS A 147 -1.67 8.28 3.67
CA LYS A 147 -0.77 8.96 2.75
C LYS A 147 -0.15 7.95 1.81
N LEU A 148 -0.47 8.03 0.52
CA LEU A 148 0.17 7.22 -0.52
C LEU A 148 1.52 7.85 -0.89
N LEU A 149 2.58 7.06 -0.85
CA LEU A 149 3.93 7.51 -1.17
C LEU A 149 4.31 7.13 -2.61
N GLU A 150 4.12 5.86 -2.95
CA GLU A 150 4.48 5.32 -4.26
C GLU A 150 3.68 4.05 -4.58
N VAL A 151 3.68 3.70 -5.86
CA VAL A 151 3.19 2.43 -6.40
C VAL A 151 4.35 1.80 -7.18
N SER A 152 4.49 0.49 -7.16
CA SER A 152 5.61 -0.22 -7.79
C SER A 152 5.15 -1.42 -8.58
N ALA A 153 5.81 -1.66 -9.73
CA ALA A 153 5.81 -2.97 -10.36
C ALA A 153 6.82 -3.87 -9.63
N VAL A 154 6.39 -5.09 -9.26
CA VAL A 154 7.19 -6.05 -8.48
C VAL A 154 7.12 -7.45 -9.10
N ALA A 155 8.27 -8.12 -9.17
CA ALA A 155 8.36 -9.47 -9.76
C ALA A 155 7.77 -10.56 -8.86
N PHE A 156 7.84 -10.36 -7.55
CA PHE A 156 7.27 -11.27 -6.57
C PHE A 156 6.24 -10.48 -5.76
N PRO A 157 4.93 -10.61 -6.04
CA PRO A 157 3.94 -10.26 -5.04
C PRO A 157 4.16 -11.15 -3.81
N ALA A 158 4.22 -10.54 -2.63
CA ALA A 158 4.81 -11.10 -1.41
C ALA A 158 4.60 -12.61 -1.25
N TYR A 159 5.72 -13.34 -1.15
CA TYR A 159 5.68 -14.65 -0.54
C TYR A 159 5.24 -14.48 0.93
N PRO A 160 4.17 -15.15 1.38
CA PRO A 160 3.70 -15.06 2.77
C PRO A 160 4.77 -15.49 3.80
N ASP A 161 5.80 -16.23 3.35
CA ASP A 161 6.87 -16.76 4.18
C ASP A 161 8.15 -15.88 4.21
N SER A 162 8.19 -14.78 3.46
CA SER A 162 9.36 -13.91 3.48
C SER A 162 9.30 -12.98 4.70
N GLU A 163 10.11 -13.31 5.71
CA GLU A 163 10.35 -12.49 6.91
C GLU A 163 10.82 -11.04 6.61
N VAL A 164 10.98 -10.66 5.33
CA VAL A 164 11.59 -9.41 4.88
C VAL A 164 10.58 -8.27 4.81
N SER A 165 9.32 -8.50 4.41
CA SER A 165 8.31 -7.43 4.32
C SER A 165 7.80 -6.95 5.69
N ALA A 166 8.05 -7.71 6.77
CA ALA A 166 7.69 -7.38 8.14
C ALA A 166 8.87 -6.84 8.98
N ARG A 167 10.02 -6.51 8.38
CA ARG A 167 11.18 -6.01 9.13
C ARG A 167 11.03 -4.53 9.48
N GLY A 168 10.18 -4.23 10.46
CA GLY A 168 10.31 -2.98 11.21
C GLY A 168 9.09 -2.57 12.00
N TYR A 169 7.89 -2.76 11.44
CA TYR A 169 6.69 -2.16 11.99
C TYR A 169 5.55 -3.18 12.17
N ASP A 170 5.26 -3.49 13.43
CA ASP A 170 4.08 -4.27 13.82
C ASP A 170 3.07 -3.31 14.49
N PRO A 171 1.95 -2.98 13.84
CA PRO A 171 0.97 -2.03 14.37
C PRO A 171 0.30 -2.55 15.66
N MET A 172 0.19 -3.87 15.83
CA MET A 172 -0.45 -4.47 17.01
C MET A 172 0.43 -4.32 18.26
N LYS A 173 1.74 -4.46 18.10
CA LYS A 173 2.69 -4.20 19.20
C LYS A 173 2.62 -2.77 19.73
N ASN A 174 2.44 -1.78 18.85
CA ASN A 174 2.30 -0.38 19.28
C ASN A 174 0.92 -0.14 19.92
N ARG A 175 -0.13 -0.76 19.38
CA ARG A 175 -1.48 -0.68 19.93
C ARG A 175 -1.56 -1.17 21.38
N GLU A 176 -0.89 -2.27 21.71
CA GLU A 176 -0.83 -2.76 23.09
C GLU A 176 -0.12 -1.79 24.04
N LYS A 177 1.02 -1.23 23.63
CA LYS A 177 1.73 -0.22 24.43
C LYS A 177 0.86 1.00 24.71
N GLU A 178 0.09 1.45 23.71
CA GLU A 178 -0.86 2.56 23.87
C GLU A 178 -1.98 2.20 24.86
N LYS A 179 -2.57 1.01 24.76
CA LYS A 179 -3.58 0.51 25.71
C LYS A 179 -3.05 0.49 27.14
N GLU A 180 -1.86 -0.09 27.37
CA GLU A 180 -1.23 -0.12 28.69
C GLU A 180 -0.98 1.29 29.26
N ALA A 181 -0.53 2.22 28.42
CA ALA A 181 -0.27 3.60 28.83
C ALA A 181 -1.58 4.32 29.20
N GLU A 182 -2.66 4.08 28.46
CA GLU A 182 -3.98 4.63 28.73
C GLU A 182 -4.55 4.09 30.06
N GLU A 183 -4.43 2.78 30.31
CA GLU A 183 -4.83 2.16 31.56
C GLU A 183 -4.05 2.70 32.77
N LYS A 184 -2.71 2.81 32.63
CA LYS A 184 -1.86 3.43 33.66
C LYS A 184 -2.29 4.86 33.94
N ARG A 185 -2.60 5.65 32.90
CA ARG A 185 -3.07 7.04 33.04
C ARG A 185 -4.44 7.11 33.73
N LYS A 186 -5.41 6.27 33.36
CA LYS A 186 -6.72 6.17 34.03
C LYS A 186 -6.57 5.82 35.51
N ARG A 187 -5.70 4.86 35.83
CA ARG A 187 -5.40 4.45 37.21
C ARG A 187 -4.76 5.57 38.03
N LEU A 188 -3.83 6.34 37.45
CA LEU A 188 -3.20 7.49 38.11
C LEU A 188 -4.21 8.62 38.37
N LEU A 189 -5.09 8.91 37.39
CA LEU A 189 -6.15 9.91 37.57
C LEU A 189 -7.08 9.51 38.71
N LEU A 190 -7.59 8.27 38.74
CA LEU A 190 -8.45 7.79 39.83
C LEU A 190 -7.80 7.92 41.22
N LYS A 191 -6.49 7.69 41.32
CA LYS A 191 -5.73 7.86 42.58
C LYS A 191 -5.53 9.31 43.00
N THR A 192 -5.68 10.27 42.09
CA THR A 192 -5.51 11.70 42.38
C THR A 192 -6.84 12.33 42.85
N TYR A 193 -7.96 11.66 42.59
CA TYR A 193 -9.31 12.07 43.02
C TYR A 193 -9.78 11.41 44.34
N LEU A 194 -8.93 10.60 44.98
CA LEU A 194 -9.12 9.97 46.29
C LEU A 194 -8.12 10.56 47.29
#